data_AF-A0A968RWB9-F1
#
_entry.id   AF-A0A968RWB9-F1
#
_cell.length_a   1.000
_cell.length_b   1.000
_cell.length_c   1.000
_cell.angle_alpha   90.00
_cell.angle_beta   90.00
_cell.angle_gamma   90.00
#
_symmetry.space_group_name_H-M   'P 1'
#
loop_
_entity.id
_entity.type
_entity.pdbx_description
1 polymer ?
#
loop_
_entity_poly.entity_id
_entity_poly.type
_entity_poly.pdbx_seq_one_letter_code
_entity_poly.pdbx_strand_id
1 'polypeptide(L)'
;MIYIYAEDKHIPSIRSIIETEFRLSELVTINNLSEKQPEFNAFHFVINSKGDAITHLIDWQNAMPSYILPEEIPFNKHNLLALVYNKLGNQERAFDLLQNNPALKHELSLVARIQAGQPTDSNELHSDFHPFEEYRFCHNTAILNHYTLDEARFDADKHAIFIEKP
;
A
#
# COMPACT_ATOMS: atom_id res chain seq x y z
N MET A 1 7.95 -1.45 -14.37
CA MET A 1 8.14 -2.86 -13.98
C MET A 1 7.83 -2.96 -12.50
N ILE A 2 7.12 -4.02 -12.07
CA ILE A 2 6.83 -4.29 -10.66
C ILE A 2 7.70 -5.45 -10.20
N TYR A 3 8.23 -5.38 -8.98
CA TYR A 3 9.10 -6.41 -8.41
C TYR A 3 8.44 -7.11 -7.23
N ILE A 4 8.47 -8.44 -7.19
CA ILE A 4 8.04 -9.23 -6.03
C ILE A 4 9.25 -9.97 -5.49
N TYR A 5 9.53 -9.81 -4.21
CA TYR A 5 10.63 -10.49 -3.54
C TYR A 5 10.08 -11.55 -2.59
N ALA A 6 10.65 -12.76 -2.63
CA ALA A 6 10.25 -13.85 -1.75
C ALA A 6 11.40 -14.83 -1.52
N GLU A 7 11.27 -15.73 -0.54
CA GLU A 7 12.11 -16.91 -0.42
C GLU A 7 11.78 -17.93 -1.53
N ASP A 8 12.77 -18.75 -1.93
CA ASP A 8 12.65 -19.72 -3.03
C ASP A 8 11.42 -20.61 -2.96
N LYS A 9 11.07 -21.07 -1.76
CA LYS A 9 9.93 -21.96 -1.53
C LYS A 9 8.58 -21.34 -1.91
N HIS A 10 8.47 -20.01 -1.93
CA HIS A 10 7.23 -19.28 -2.22
C HIS A 10 7.13 -18.81 -3.68
N ILE A 11 8.26 -18.69 -4.38
CA ILE A 11 8.33 -18.23 -5.78
C ILE A 11 7.40 -19.02 -6.72
N PRO A 12 7.30 -20.36 -6.67
CA PRO A 12 6.40 -21.11 -7.55
C PRO A 12 4.93 -20.72 -7.39
N SER A 13 4.48 -20.46 -6.16
CA SER A 13 3.11 -20.06 -5.86
C SER A 13 2.79 -18.68 -6.43
N ILE A 14 3.70 -17.72 -6.24
CA ILE A 14 3.58 -16.37 -6.79
C ILE A 14 3.52 -16.42 -8.31
N ARG A 15 4.43 -17.18 -8.94
CA ARG A 15 4.47 -17.32 -10.40
C ARG A 15 3.18 -17.90 -10.97
N SER A 16 2.67 -18.96 -10.35
CA SER A 16 1.38 -19.56 -10.72
C SER A 16 0.23 -18.56 -10.68
N ILE A 17 0.19 -17.66 -9.66
CA ILE A 17 -0.81 -16.59 -9.59
C ILE A 17 -0.64 -15.60 -10.75
N ILE A 18 0.57 -15.08 -10.98
CA ILE A 18 0.84 -14.08 -12.02
C ILE A 18 0.51 -14.64 -13.42
N GLU A 19 0.81 -15.91 -13.68
CA GLU A 19 0.53 -16.58 -14.95
C GLU A 19 -0.97 -16.79 -15.21
N THR A 20 -1.83 -16.63 -14.20
CA THR A 20 -3.29 -16.67 -14.43
C THR A 20 -3.83 -15.44 -15.15
N GLU A 21 -3.06 -14.36 -15.23
CA GLU A 21 -3.45 -13.11 -15.90
C GLU A 21 -2.69 -12.94 -17.22
N PHE A 22 -3.40 -12.51 -18.25
CA PHE A 22 -2.84 -12.40 -19.60
C PHE A 22 -1.66 -11.41 -19.63
N ARG A 23 -0.48 -11.91 -20.00
CA ARG A 23 0.77 -11.15 -20.18
C ARG A 23 1.25 -10.41 -18.93
N LEU A 24 0.70 -10.68 -17.75
CA LEU A 24 1.12 -10.00 -16.52
C LEU A 24 2.59 -10.32 -16.16
N SER A 25 3.06 -11.51 -16.54
CA SER A 25 4.46 -11.93 -16.41
C SER A 25 5.46 -11.04 -17.18
N GLU A 26 5.01 -10.24 -18.15
CA GLU A 26 5.87 -9.26 -18.84
C GLU A 26 6.10 -7.98 -18.02
N LEU A 27 5.23 -7.72 -17.03
CA LEU A 27 5.22 -6.50 -16.23
C LEU A 27 5.67 -6.72 -14.78
N VAL A 28 5.82 -7.98 -14.37
CA VAL A 28 6.15 -8.40 -13.02
C VAL A 28 7.40 -9.27 -13.03
N THR A 29 8.40 -8.86 -12.27
CA THR A 29 9.63 -9.63 -12.03
C THR A 29 9.59 -10.22 -10.63
N ILE A 30 9.83 -11.53 -10.49
CA ILE A 30 9.89 -12.22 -9.20
C ILE A 30 11.35 -12.54 -8.89
N ASN A 31 11.85 -12.03 -7.76
CA ASN A 31 13.24 -12.18 -7.32
C ASN A 31 13.32 -12.99 -6.01
N ASN A 32 14.41 -13.74 -5.86
CA ASN A 32 14.76 -14.37 -4.59
C ASN A 32 15.38 -13.33 -3.65
N LEU A 33 14.82 -13.21 -2.43
CA LEU A 33 15.34 -12.33 -1.38
C LEU A 33 16.79 -12.62 -1.00
N SER A 34 17.23 -13.88 -1.13
CA SER A 34 18.60 -14.30 -0.79
C SER A 34 19.62 -13.86 -1.86
N GLU A 35 19.15 -13.61 -3.08
CA GLU A 35 20.01 -13.28 -4.23
C GLU A 35 19.99 -11.77 -4.53
N LYS A 36 18.83 -11.14 -4.39
CA LYS A 36 18.63 -9.72 -4.70
C LYS A 36 17.82 -9.05 -3.60
N GLN A 37 18.41 -8.00 -3.02
CA GLN A 37 17.69 -7.15 -2.08
C GLN A 37 16.65 -6.27 -2.80
N PRO A 38 15.53 -5.95 -2.13
CA PRO A 38 14.55 -5.00 -2.65
C PRO A 38 15.14 -3.64 -2.97
N GLU A 39 14.65 -3.03 -4.05
CA GLU A 39 15.04 -1.67 -4.45
C GLU A 39 14.30 -0.62 -3.60
N PHE A 40 14.90 0.56 -3.44
CA PHE A 40 14.37 1.65 -2.60
C PHE A 40 13.23 2.48 -3.26
N ASN A 41 12.37 1.85 -4.06
CA ASN A 41 11.28 2.53 -4.79
C ASN A 41 9.90 1.98 -4.41
N ALA A 42 8.81 2.66 -4.73
CA ALA A 42 7.47 2.14 -4.43
C ALA A 42 7.04 0.88 -5.23
N PHE A 43 7.75 0.46 -6.27
CA PHE A 43 7.27 -0.54 -7.23
C PHE A 43 7.64 -1.98 -6.85
N HIS A 44 7.61 -2.30 -5.56
CA HIS A 44 7.86 -3.64 -5.09
C HIS A 44 6.89 -4.13 -4.01
N PHE A 45 6.90 -5.45 -3.83
CA PHE A 45 6.25 -6.17 -2.75
C PHE A 45 7.21 -7.21 -2.19
N VAL A 46 7.05 -7.56 -0.91
CA VAL A 46 7.78 -8.65 -0.28
C VAL A 46 6.78 -9.68 0.25
N ILE A 47 7.00 -10.96 -0.01
CA ILE A 47 6.27 -12.04 0.66
C ILE A 47 7.07 -12.43 1.90
N ASN A 48 6.42 -12.42 3.07
CA ASN A 48 7.09 -12.73 4.32
C ASN A 48 7.64 -14.18 4.33
N SER A 49 8.52 -14.49 5.29
CA SER A 49 9.18 -15.80 5.38
C SER A 49 8.20 -16.98 5.57
N LYS A 50 7.06 -16.72 6.21
CA LYS A 50 5.97 -17.69 6.40
C LYS A 50 5.19 -17.97 5.11
N GLY A 51 5.14 -17.02 4.18
CA GLY A 51 4.40 -17.12 2.92
C GLY A 51 2.92 -16.84 3.04
N ASP A 52 2.48 -16.24 4.15
CA ASP A 52 1.08 -15.97 4.47
C ASP A 52 0.72 -14.49 4.38
N ALA A 53 1.70 -13.59 4.23
CA ALA A 53 1.47 -12.16 4.07
C ALA A 53 2.35 -11.49 3.01
N ILE A 54 1.79 -10.44 2.41
CA ILE A 54 2.43 -9.46 1.54
C ILE A 54 2.75 -8.24 2.40
N THR A 55 3.99 -7.77 2.34
CA THR A 55 4.46 -6.56 3.02
C THR A 55 5.03 -5.57 1.99
N HIS A 56 5.19 -4.33 2.43
CA HIS A 56 5.69 -3.23 1.62
C HIS A 56 6.92 -2.62 2.31
N LEU A 57 7.90 -2.17 1.54
CA LEU A 57 8.95 -1.32 2.10
C LEU A 57 8.64 0.14 1.84
N ILE A 58 9.35 0.98 2.59
CA ILE A 58 9.29 2.43 2.49
C ILE A 58 9.74 2.86 1.09
N ASP A 59 8.93 3.70 0.45
CA ASP A 59 9.29 4.37 -0.80
C ASP A 59 10.16 5.59 -0.52
N TRP A 60 11.48 5.42 -0.66
CA TRP A 60 12.44 6.51 -0.47
C TRP A 60 12.56 7.44 -1.68
N GLN A 61 11.91 7.10 -2.81
CA GLN A 61 11.96 7.88 -4.05
C GLN A 61 10.77 8.80 -4.24
N ASN A 62 9.79 8.79 -3.32
CA ASN A 62 8.55 9.56 -3.43
C ASN A 62 7.82 9.32 -4.77
N ALA A 63 7.87 8.09 -5.27
CA ALA A 63 7.19 7.67 -6.49
C ALA A 63 5.68 7.52 -6.29
N MET A 64 5.24 7.28 -5.05
CA MET A 64 3.83 7.21 -4.65
C MET A 64 3.58 8.13 -3.45
N PRO A 65 2.33 8.53 -3.17
CA PRO A 65 2.01 9.20 -1.91
C PRO A 65 2.51 8.37 -0.74
N SER A 66 3.04 9.02 0.29
CA SER A 66 3.58 8.36 1.48
C SER A 66 2.51 7.71 2.35
N TYR A 67 1.37 7.28 1.80
CA TYR A 67 0.32 6.56 2.50
C TYR A 67 0.78 5.12 2.81
N ILE A 68 0.58 4.67 4.04
CA ILE A 68 1.04 3.38 4.55
C ILE A 68 -0.11 2.39 4.56
N LEU A 69 0.05 1.27 3.85
CA LEU A 69 -0.87 0.13 3.88
C LEU A 69 -0.67 -0.70 5.17
N PRO A 70 -1.60 -1.60 5.53
CA PRO A 70 -1.41 -2.50 6.67
C PRO A 70 -0.07 -3.25 6.61
N GLU A 71 0.51 -3.55 7.78
CA GLU A 71 1.85 -4.18 7.87
C GLU A 71 1.91 -5.49 7.08
N GLU A 72 0.89 -6.32 7.31
CA GLU A 72 0.72 -7.63 6.70
C GLU A 72 -0.63 -7.70 5.98
N ILE A 73 -0.58 -7.78 4.65
CA ILE A 73 -1.76 -8.05 3.83
C ILE A 73 -1.82 -9.55 3.57
N PRO A 74 -2.93 -10.27 3.88
CA PRO A 74 -3.00 -11.71 3.66
C PRO A 74 -2.63 -12.11 2.24
N PHE A 75 -1.68 -13.03 2.10
CA PHE A 75 -1.23 -13.53 0.81
C PHE A 75 -2.27 -14.46 0.21
N ASN A 76 -2.89 -14.01 -0.88
CA ASN A 76 -3.73 -14.84 -1.72
C ASN A 76 -3.76 -14.24 -3.14
N LYS A 77 -4.32 -15.00 -4.09
CA LYS A 77 -4.43 -14.60 -5.50
C LYS A 77 -5.05 -13.20 -5.67
N HIS A 78 -6.17 -12.94 -5.01
CA HIS A 78 -6.94 -11.71 -5.20
C HIS A 78 -6.20 -10.49 -4.66
N ASN A 79 -5.66 -10.57 -3.45
CA ASN A 79 -4.90 -9.48 -2.83
C ASN A 79 -3.62 -9.17 -3.61
N LEU A 80 -2.86 -10.21 -4.01
CA LEU A 80 -1.64 -10.01 -4.79
C LEU A 80 -1.93 -9.32 -6.12
N LEU A 81 -2.89 -9.85 -6.89
CA LEU A 81 -3.22 -9.29 -8.20
C LEU A 81 -3.79 -7.87 -8.08
N ALA A 82 -4.61 -7.59 -7.06
CA ALA A 82 -5.15 -6.26 -6.85
C ALA A 82 -4.06 -5.23 -6.58
N LEU A 83 -3.08 -5.56 -5.73
CA LEU A 83 -1.94 -4.71 -5.45
C LEU A 83 -1.08 -4.47 -6.70
N VAL A 84 -0.82 -5.52 -7.49
CA VAL A 84 -0.09 -5.42 -8.76
C VAL A 84 -0.84 -4.49 -9.73
N TYR A 85 -2.12 -4.72 -9.98
CA TYR A 85 -2.91 -3.89 -10.89
C TYR A 85 -3.04 -2.43 -10.40
N ASN A 86 -3.15 -2.22 -9.10
CA ASN A 86 -3.14 -0.88 -8.51
C ASN A 86 -1.83 -0.14 -8.84
N LYS A 87 -0.66 -0.78 -8.67
CA LYS A 87 0.63 -0.20 -9.05
C LYS A 87 0.82 -0.01 -10.56
N LEU A 88 0.10 -0.77 -11.38
CA LEU A 88 0.04 -0.56 -12.84
C LEU A 88 -0.93 0.58 -13.24
N GLY A 89 -1.64 1.19 -12.28
CA GLY A 89 -2.65 2.22 -12.55
C GLY A 89 -4.00 1.68 -13.02
N ASN A 90 -4.21 0.35 -13.02
CA ASN A 90 -5.49 -0.26 -13.37
C ASN A 90 -6.38 -0.45 -12.13
N GLN A 91 -7.02 0.65 -11.72
CA GLN A 91 -7.85 0.67 -10.51
C GLN A 91 -9.13 -0.16 -10.63
N GLU A 92 -9.76 -0.16 -11.81
CA GLU A 92 -10.97 -0.94 -12.08
C GLU A 92 -10.72 -2.43 -11.81
N ARG A 93 -9.68 -2.99 -12.44
CA ARG A 93 -9.31 -4.40 -12.24
C ARG A 93 -8.91 -4.68 -10.79
N ALA A 94 -8.18 -3.77 -10.16
CA ALA A 94 -7.77 -3.93 -8.76
C ALA A 94 -8.99 -4.02 -7.83
N PHE A 95 -10.00 -3.16 -8.03
CA PHE A 95 -11.20 -3.13 -7.18
C PHE A 95 -12.16 -4.28 -7.44
N ASP A 96 -12.18 -4.83 -8.65
CA ASP A 96 -12.90 -6.06 -9.00
C ASP A 96 -12.31 -7.30 -8.33
N LEU A 97 -11.00 -7.33 -8.12
CA LEU A 97 -10.34 -8.44 -7.41
C LEU A 97 -10.61 -8.39 -5.90
N LEU A 98 -10.90 -7.21 -5.34
CA LEU A 98 -11.08 -6.99 -3.90
C LEU A 98 -12.53 -7.04 -3.41
N GLN A 99 -13.46 -7.63 -4.17
CA GLN A 99 -14.87 -7.75 -3.77
C GLN A 99 -15.04 -8.45 -2.41
N ASN A 100 -14.13 -9.39 -2.08
CA ASN A 100 -14.14 -10.14 -0.82
C ASN A 100 -13.16 -9.57 0.23
N ASN A 101 -12.53 -8.42 -0.03
CA ASN A 101 -11.62 -7.75 0.91
C ASN A 101 -11.92 -6.24 0.93
N PRO A 102 -13.05 -5.84 1.52
CA PRO A 102 -13.47 -4.43 1.55
C PRO A 102 -12.49 -3.53 2.30
N ALA A 103 -11.77 -4.08 3.30
CA ALA A 103 -10.75 -3.34 4.03
C ALA A 103 -9.60 -2.90 3.11
N LEU A 104 -8.97 -3.82 2.38
CA LEU A 104 -7.92 -3.46 1.45
C LEU A 104 -8.43 -2.59 0.29
N LYS A 105 -9.66 -2.84 -0.18
CA LYS A 105 -10.29 -2.00 -1.21
C LYS A 105 -10.42 -0.55 -0.75
N HIS A 106 -10.84 -0.34 0.49
CA HIS A 106 -10.96 0.98 1.11
C HIS A 106 -9.60 1.68 1.18
N GLU A 107 -8.57 0.99 1.67
CA GLU A 107 -7.19 1.51 1.73
C GLU A 107 -6.68 1.96 0.34
N LEU A 108 -6.84 1.13 -0.68
CA LEU A 108 -6.43 1.47 -2.05
C LEU A 108 -7.27 2.60 -2.65
N SER A 109 -8.52 2.77 -2.21
CA SER A 109 -9.37 3.89 -2.63
C SER A 109 -8.90 5.22 -2.04
N LEU A 110 -8.40 5.23 -0.79
CA LEU A 110 -7.78 6.41 -0.19
C LEU A 110 -6.53 6.81 -0.96
N VAL A 111 -5.65 5.85 -1.26
CA VAL A 111 -4.45 6.10 -2.09
C VAL A 111 -4.83 6.69 -3.45
N ALA A 112 -5.82 6.10 -4.14
CA ALA A 112 -6.30 6.57 -5.43
C ALA A 112 -6.83 8.00 -5.38
N ARG A 113 -7.61 8.33 -4.35
CA ARG A 113 -8.16 9.69 -4.15
C ARG A 113 -7.04 10.70 -3.89
N ILE A 114 -6.06 10.37 -3.04
CA ILE A 114 -4.89 11.22 -2.81
C ILE A 114 -4.15 11.51 -4.13
N GLN A 115 -3.89 10.47 -4.94
CA GLN A 115 -3.22 10.62 -6.23
C GLN A 115 -3.99 11.50 -7.22
N ALA A 116 -5.33 11.42 -7.18
CA ALA A 116 -6.21 12.21 -8.04
C ALA A 116 -6.50 13.62 -7.49
N GLY A 117 -5.99 13.98 -6.30
CA GLY A 117 -6.32 15.24 -5.63
C GLY A 117 -7.79 15.33 -5.21
N GLN A 118 -8.44 14.19 -4.98
CA GLN A 118 -9.83 14.12 -4.54
C GLN A 118 -9.94 14.23 -3.02
N PRO A 119 -11.06 14.76 -2.49
CA PRO A 119 -11.26 14.85 -1.06
C PRO A 119 -11.18 13.50 -0.34
N THR A 120 -10.58 13.50 0.84
CA THR A 120 -10.53 12.37 1.78
C THR A 120 -10.84 12.85 3.19
N ASP A 121 -11.21 11.95 4.08
CA ASP A 121 -11.47 12.26 5.48
C ASP A 121 -10.66 11.32 6.39
N SER A 122 -9.95 11.87 7.37
CA SER A 122 -9.19 11.08 8.35
C SER A 122 -10.09 10.18 9.20
N ASN A 123 -11.39 10.50 9.32
CA ASN A 123 -12.37 9.64 9.98
C ASN A 123 -12.62 8.32 9.24
N GLU A 124 -12.19 8.21 7.98
CA GLU A 124 -12.21 6.96 7.21
C GLU A 124 -11.10 6.00 7.61
N LEU A 125 -10.10 6.45 8.38
CA LEU A 125 -9.03 5.59 8.87
C LEU A 125 -9.49 4.75 10.07
N HIS A 126 -8.96 3.54 10.15
CA HIS A 126 -9.20 2.63 11.26
C HIS A 126 -7.88 2.15 11.84
N SER A 127 -7.85 1.94 13.16
CA SER A 127 -6.73 1.34 13.88
C SER A 127 -7.30 0.32 14.86
N ASP A 128 -6.61 -0.81 15.00
CA ASP A 128 -6.91 -1.83 16.01
C ASP A 128 -6.01 -1.71 17.26
N PHE A 129 -5.24 -0.62 17.36
CA PHE A 129 -4.31 -0.29 18.46
C PHE A 129 -3.12 -1.25 18.63
N HIS A 130 -2.79 -2.06 17.62
CA HIS A 130 -1.45 -2.67 17.57
C HIS A 130 -0.38 -1.59 17.33
N PRO A 131 0.87 -1.78 17.80
CA PRO A 131 1.90 -0.72 17.71
C PRO A 131 2.14 -0.19 16.30
N PHE A 132 2.18 -1.06 15.29
CA PHE A 132 2.33 -0.63 13.90
C PHE A 132 1.07 0.08 13.39
N GLU A 133 -0.11 -0.41 13.76
CA GLU A 133 -1.39 0.15 13.32
C GLU A 133 -1.67 1.52 13.95
N GLU A 134 -1.17 1.78 15.16
CA GLU A 134 -1.20 3.10 15.80
C GLU A 134 -0.26 4.08 15.08
N TYR A 135 0.95 3.64 14.73
CA TYR A 135 1.87 4.41 13.90
C TYR A 135 1.27 4.73 12.53
N ARG A 136 0.75 3.71 11.84
CA ARG A 136 0.09 3.82 10.53
C ARG A 136 -1.08 4.79 10.58
N PHE A 137 -1.92 4.72 11.62
CA PHE A 137 -3.05 5.61 11.81
C PHE A 137 -2.60 7.07 11.97
N CYS A 138 -1.65 7.34 12.86
CA CYS A 138 -1.11 8.69 13.08
C CYS A 138 -0.47 9.24 11.80
N HIS A 139 0.33 8.42 11.13
CA HIS A 139 1.01 8.78 9.88
C HIS A 139 -0.01 9.09 8.78
N ASN A 140 -0.93 8.16 8.49
CA ASN A 140 -1.91 8.34 7.44
C ASN A 140 -2.85 9.52 7.73
N THR A 141 -3.18 9.79 9.00
CA THR A 141 -3.94 10.98 9.38
C THR A 141 -3.22 12.26 8.96
N ALA A 142 -1.91 12.35 9.21
CA ALA A 142 -1.10 13.48 8.77
C ALA A 142 -1.06 13.60 7.24
N ILE A 143 -0.92 12.47 6.53
CA ILE A 143 -0.93 12.44 5.05
C ILE A 143 -2.28 12.91 4.49
N LEU A 144 -3.40 12.38 4.97
CA LEU A 144 -4.73 12.79 4.49
C LEU A 144 -4.95 14.29 4.74
N ASN A 145 -4.62 14.80 5.92
CA ASN A 145 -4.72 16.23 6.19
C ASN A 145 -3.82 17.04 5.24
N HIS A 146 -2.57 16.61 5.00
CA HIS A 146 -1.67 17.32 4.10
C HIS A 146 -2.22 17.46 2.66
N TYR A 147 -2.81 16.38 2.12
CA TYR A 147 -3.26 16.36 0.73
C TYR A 147 -4.71 16.83 0.53
N THR A 148 -5.54 16.83 1.58
CA THR A 148 -6.98 17.13 1.45
C THR A 148 -7.50 18.17 2.43
N LEU A 149 -6.61 18.94 3.08
CA LEU A 149 -6.98 20.16 3.80
C LEU A 149 -7.57 21.15 2.80
N ASP A 150 -8.89 21.25 2.82
CA ASP A 150 -9.62 22.36 2.22
C ASP A 150 -9.53 23.58 3.16
N GLU A 151 -9.42 24.80 2.64
CA GLU A 151 -9.32 26.03 3.46
C GLU A 151 -10.49 26.14 4.45
N ALA A 152 -11.65 25.60 4.10
CA ALA A 152 -12.85 25.57 4.94
C ALA A 152 -12.75 24.63 6.15
N ARG A 153 -11.81 23.67 6.15
CA ARG A 153 -11.58 22.70 7.24
C ARG A 153 -10.33 23.00 8.06
N PHE A 154 -9.57 24.03 7.69
CA PHE A 154 -8.38 24.46 8.41
C PHE A 154 -8.76 25.14 9.73
N ASP A 155 -8.59 24.43 10.85
CA ASP A 155 -8.78 24.94 12.20
C ASP A 155 -7.40 25.20 12.83
N ALA A 156 -6.96 26.46 12.80
CA ALA A 156 -5.64 26.87 13.27
C ALA A 156 -5.36 26.45 14.73
N ASP A 157 -6.41 26.36 15.57
CA ASP A 157 -6.29 26.04 16.99
C ASP A 157 -6.08 24.53 17.21
N LYS A 158 -6.56 23.67 16.29
CA LYS A 158 -6.33 22.21 16.34
C LYS A 158 -5.02 21.76 15.70
N HIS A 159 -4.44 22.60 14.85
CA HIS A 159 -3.15 22.36 14.20
C HIS A 159 -1.96 23.01 14.94
N ALA A 160 -2.21 23.67 16.07
CA ALA A 160 -1.19 24.16 17.00
C ALA A 160 -0.56 23.01 17.80
N ILE A 161 0.13 22.09 17.12
CA ILE A 161 0.90 21.02 17.74
C ILE A 161 2.30 21.57 18.08
N PHE A 162 2.50 21.85 19.37
CA PHE A 162 3.77 22.12 20.07
C PHE A 162 4.70 23.21 19.49
N ILE A 163 4.39 24.48 19.76
CA ILE A 163 5.43 25.50 19.93
C ILE A 163 5.35 26.01 21.36
N GLU A 164 5.77 25.18 22.33
CA GLU A 164 6.30 25.77 23.56
C GLU A 164 7.64 26.39 23.18
N LYS A 165 7.65 27.71 23.07
CA LYS A 165 8.87 28.49 22.81
C LYS A 165 9.87 28.27 23.96
N PRO A 166 11.18 28.20 23.67
CA PRO A 166 12.22 28.20 24.69
C PRO A 166 12.26 29.52 25.48
#